data_AF-A0A6Y1UJD2-F1
#
_entry.id   AF-A0A6Y1UJD2-F1
#
_cell.length_a   1.000
_cell.length_b   1.000
_cell.length_c   1.000
_cell.angle_alpha   90.00
_cell.angle_beta   90.00
_cell.angle_gamma   90.00
#
_symmetry.space_group_name_H-M   'P 1'
#
loop_
_entity.id
_entity.type
_entity.pdbx_description
1 polymer ?
#
loop_
_entity_poly.entity_id
_entity_poly.type
_entity_poly.pdbx_seq_one_letter_code
_entity_poly.pdbx_strand_id
1 'polypeptide(L)'
;MLCPATAIFAAPLTEREELSLSLNQLSQIEVSLNRAQQSARTGINERYYFDYPRIHSDITTLRSGIEHYLTPTRAQPRDTSTLVGQYREEKTTP
;
A
#
# COMPACT_ATOMS: atom_id res chain seq x y z
N MET A 1 18.17 -4.63 47.05
CA MET A 1 18.54 -5.27 45.77
C MET A 1 17.63 -4.71 44.70
N LEU A 2 18.10 -3.72 43.94
CA LEU A 2 17.35 -3.09 42.85
C LEU A 2 17.94 -3.61 41.53
N CYS A 3 17.20 -4.40 40.77
CA CYS A 3 17.63 -4.86 39.46
C CYS A 3 17.74 -3.64 38.51
N PRO A 4 18.85 -3.48 37.76
CA PRO A 4 18.90 -2.45 36.74
C PRO A 4 17.91 -2.83 35.63
N ALA A 5 16.95 -1.95 35.35
CA ALA A 5 16.14 -2.05 34.15
C ALA A 5 17.08 -1.93 32.95
N THR A 6 17.33 -3.05 32.29
CA THR A 6 18.16 -3.09 31.07
C THR A 6 17.33 -2.45 29.97
N ALA A 7 17.69 -1.23 29.56
CA ALA A 7 17.09 -0.61 28.39
C ALA A 7 17.56 -1.38 27.15
N ILE A 8 16.65 -2.14 26.53
CA ILE A 8 16.90 -2.76 25.23
C ILE A 8 16.81 -1.65 24.18
N PHE A 9 17.96 -1.18 23.73
CA PHE A 9 18.02 -0.34 22.53
C PHE A 9 17.93 -1.25 21.32
N ALA A 10 16.81 -1.17 20.59
CA ALA A 10 16.73 -1.78 19.26
C ALA A 10 17.64 -0.97 18.32
N ALA A 11 18.54 -1.64 17.61
CA ALA A 11 19.28 -1.02 16.54
C ALA A 11 18.30 -0.51 15.46
N PRO A 12 18.57 0.63 14.81
CA PRO A 12 17.74 1.11 13.72
C PRO A 12 17.72 0.06 12.59
N LEU A 13 16.56 -0.08 11.94
CA LEU A 13 16.41 -0.99 10.80
C LEU A 13 17.30 -0.52 9.64
N THR A 14 17.81 -1.48 8.88
CA THR A 14 18.43 -1.22 7.59
C THR A 14 17.38 -0.78 6.58
N GLU A 15 17.79 -0.06 5.52
CA GLU A 15 16.90 0.33 4.43
C GLU A 15 16.11 -0.85 3.85
N ARG A 16 16.77 -2.00 3.68
CA ARG A 16 16.15 -3.24 3.17
C ARG A 16 15.05 -3.75 4.10
N GLU A 17 15.24 -3.66 5.41
CA GLU A 17 14.23 -4.04 6.40
C GLU A 17 13.05 -3.07 6.42
N GLU A 18 13.30 -1.77 6.33
CA GLU A 18 12.25 -0.74 6.24
C GLU A 18 11.40 -0.88 4.97
N LEU A 19 12.03 -1.17 3.83
CA LEU A 19 11.32 -1.42 2.57
C LEU A 19 10.52 -2.74 2.62
N SER A 20 11.05 -3.76 3.30
CA SER A 20 10.31 -5.01 3.53
C SER A 20 9.10 -4.78 4.46
N LEU A 21 9.25 -3.94 5.48
CA LEU A 21 8.15 -3.52 6.33
C LEU A 21 7.09 -2.74 5.53
N SER A 22 7.52 -1.86 4.63
CA SER A 22 6.63 -1.10 3.74
C SER A 22 5.78 -2.03 2.86
N LEU A 23 6.36 -3.10 2.30
CA LEU A 23 5.61 -4.12 1.54
C LEU A 23 4.52 -4.79 2.39
N ASN A 24 4.82 -5.11 3.65
CA ASN A 24 3.83 -5.67 4.57
C ASN A 24 2.72 -4.67 4.89
N GLN A 25 3.05 -3.39 5.06
CA GLN A 25 2.05 -2.34 5.29
C GLN A 25 1.13 -2.15 4.08
N LEU A 26 1.67 -2.19 2.85
CA LEU A 26 0.86 -2.16 1.62
C LEU A 26 -0.14 -3.33 1.56
N SER A 27 0.27 -4.53 1.96
CA SER A 27 -0.63 -5.68 2.08
C SER A 27 -1.74 -5.43 3.11
N GLN A 28 -1.42 -4.88 4.28
CA GLN A 28 -2.43 -4.53 5.29
C GLN A 28 -3.41 -3.46 4.80
N ILE A 29 -2.94 -2.48 4.03
CA ILE A 29 -3.78 -1.46 3.39
C ILE A 29 -4.77 -2.11 2.43
N GLU A 30 -4.34 -3.06 1.59
CA GLU A 30 -5.24 -3.79 0.68
C GLU A 30 -6.32 -4.56 1.41
N VAL A 31 -5.98 -5.24 2.51
CA VAL A 31 -6.98 -5.93 3.33
C VAL A 31 -8.00 -4.93 3.88
N SER A 32 -7.55 -3.76 4.34
CA SER A 32 -8.43 -2.70 4.82
C SER A 32 -9.35 -2.15 3.73
N LEU A 33 -8.80 -1.89 2.54
CA LEU A 33 -9.55 -1.44 1.36
C LEU A 33 -10.60 -2.47 0.94
N ASN A 34 -10.26 -3.75 0.94
CA ASN A 34 -11.23 -4.82 0.64
C ASN A 34 -12.41 -4.83 1.61
N ARG A 35 -12.15 -4.65 2.92
CA ARG A 35 -13.23 -4.51 3.91
C ARG A 35 -14.07 -3.26 3.67
N ALA A 36 -13.42 -2.12 3.38
CA ALA A 36 -14.12 -0.88 3.06
C ALA A 36 -15.01 -1.02 1.80
N GLN A 37 -14.52 -1.70 0.75
CA GLN A 37 -15.29 -1.98 -0.46
C GLN A 37 -16.52 -2.84 -0.17
N GLN A 38 -16.37 -3.86 0.67
CA GLN A 38 -17.49 -4.72 1.07
C GLN A 38 -18.55 -3.93 1.85
N SER A 39 -18.12 -3.04 2.76
CA SER A 39 -19.02 -2.13 3.47
C SER A 39 -19.68 -1.10 2.56
N ALA A 40 -18.97 -0.55 1.58
CA ALA A 40 -19.51 0.44 0.64
C ALA A 40 -20.60 -0.16 -0.27
N ARG A 41 -20.48 -1.44 -0.65
CA ARG A 41 -21.50 -2.16 -1.44
C ARG A 41 -22.87 -2.24 -0.76
N THR A 42 -22.95 -2.01 0.56
CA THR A 42 -24.21 -1.99 1.31
C THR A 42 -24.80 -0.58 1.47
N GLY A 43 -24.05 0.48 1.13
CA GLY A 43 -24.48 1.89 1.18
C GLY A 43 -25.02 2.36 -0.17
N ILE A 44 -26.33 2.56 -0.28
CA ILE A 44 -27.02 2.63 -1.59
C ILE A 44 -27.14 4.07 -2.16
N ASN A 45 -26.55 5.13 -1.58
CA ASN A 45 -26.97 6.50 -1.94
C ASN A 45 -25.91 7.62 -2.02
N GLU A 46 -24.64 7.30 -2.20
CA GLU A 46 -23.60 8.34 -2.36
C GLU A 46 -23.38 8.76 -3.82
N ARG A 47 -23.32 10.07 -4.08
CA ARG A 47 -23.03 10.65 -5.41
C ARG A 47 -21.59 10.44 -5.85
N TYR A 48 -20.68 10.39 -4.88
CA TYR A 48 -19.27 10.11 -5.10
C TYR A 48 -18.91 8.80 -4.44
N TYR A 49 -18.08 8.01 -5.10
CA TYR A 49 -17.62 6.76 -4.58
C TYR A 49 -16.12 6.62 -4.78
N PHE A 50 -15.53 5.75 -3.97
CA PHE A 50 -14.11 5.47 -4.03
C PHE A 50 -13.82 4.42 -5.12
N ASP A 51 -12.95 4.74 -6.07
CA ASP A 51 -12.51 3.87 -7.16
C ASP A 51 -11.49 2.85 -6.62
N TYR A 52 -12.05 1.76 -6.07
CA TYR A 52 -11.26 0.65 -5.55
C TYR A 52 -10.35 -0.01 -6.62
N PRO A 53 -10.84 -0.32 -7.85
CA PRO A 53 -9.97 -0.86 -8.89
C PRO A 53 -8.71 -0.03 -9.12
N ARG A 54 -8.82 1.31 -9.13
CA ARG A 54 -7.69 2.21 -9.36
C ARG A 54 -6.69 2.24 -8.21
N ILE A 55 -7.13 2.33 -6.95
CA ILE A 55 -6.17 2.26 -5.83
C ILE A 55 -5.45 0.90 -5.76
N HIS A 56 -6.11 -0.20 -6.13
CA HIS A 56 -5.49 -1.53 -6.14
C HIS A 56 -4.41 -1.62 -7.24
N SER A 57 -4.63 -0.98 -8.38
CA SER A 57 -3.62 -0.85 -9.43
C SER A 57 -2.41 -0.03 -8.97
N ASP A 58 -2.65 1.11 -8.32
CA ASP A 58 -1.59 1.98 -7.80
C ASP A 58 -0.77 1.27 -6.68
N ILE A 59 -1.42 0.54 -5.76
CA ILE A 59 -0.72 -0.28 -4.75
C ILE A 59 0.12 -1.38 -5.40
N THR A 60 -0.39 -2.02 -6.45
CA THR A 60 0.36 -3.05 -7.18
C THR A 60 1.60 -2.46 -7.86
N THR A 61 1.47 -1.25 -8.42
CA THR A 61 2.59 -0.49 -8.98
C THR A 61 3.65 -0.19 -7.91
N LEU A 62 3.24 0.31 -6.73
CA LEU A 62 4.15 0.58 -5.62
C LEU A 62 4.89 -0.68 -5.15
N ARG A 63 4.16 -1.79 -4.98
CA ARG A 63 4.73 -3.07 -4.57
C ARG A 63 5.80 -3.54 -5.56
N SER A 64 5.46 -3.53 -6.86
CA SER A 64 6.38 -3.95 -7.92
C SER A 64 7.65 -3.10 -7.95
N GLY A 65 7.53 -1.78 -7.76
CA GLY A 65 8.68 -0.87 -7.71
C GLY A 65 9.63 -1.18 -6.55
N ILE A 66 9.09 -1.40 -5.34
CA ILE A 66 9.88 -1.74 -4.16
C ILE A 66 10.52 -3.14 -4.29
N GLU A 67 9.76 -4.14 -4.71
CA GLU A 67 10.28 -5.50 -4.93
C GLU A 67 11.41 -5.53 -5.96
N HIS A 68 11.27 -4.75 -7.04
CA HIS A 68 12.29 -4.63 -8.06
C HIS A 68 13.59 -4.02 -7.51
N TYR A 69 13.49 -2.98 -6.70
CA TYR A 69 14.66 -2.39 -6.03
C TYR A 69 15.34 -3.39 -5.09
N LEU A 70 14.56 -4.16 -4.32
CA LEU A 70 15.09 -5.18 -3.40
C LEU A 70 15.67 -6.42 -4.08
N THR A 71 15.25 -6.71 -5.32
CA THR A 71 15.69 -7.86 -6.13
C THR A 71 16.23 -7.39 -7.49
N PRO A 72 17.42 -6.76 -7.53
CA PRO A 72 18.01 -6.27 -8.78
C PRO A 72 18.45 -7.45 -9.65
N THR A 73 17.53 -8.04 -10.39
CA THR A 73 17.84 -8.88 -11.54
C THR A 73 18.20 -7.92 -12.68
N ARG A 74 19.38 -8.09 -13.27
CA ARG A 74 19.98 -7.25 -14.34
C ARG A 74 18.90 -6.54 -15.19
N ALA A 75 18.70 -5.25 -14.93
CA ALA A 75 17.53 -4.50 -15.40
C ALA A 75 17.65 -4.10 -16.88
N GLN A 76 16.71 -4.56 -17.71
CA GLN A 76 16.34 -3.80 -18.90
C GLN A 76 15.56 -2.55 -18.46
N PRO A 77 15.58 -1.44 -19.22
CA PRO A 77 14.65 -0.33 -19.01
C PRO A 77 13.22 -0.89 -19.07
N ARG A 78 12.43 -0.64 -18.03
CA ARG A 78 11.03 -1.07 -17.96
C ARG A 78 10.15 0.15 -17.87
N ASP A 79 8.94 0.03 -18.44
CA ASP A 79 7.92 1.06 -18.36
C ASP A 79 7.63 1.41 -16.90
N THR A 80 7.80 2.69 -16.58
CA THR A 80 7.41 3.25 -15.30
C THR A 80 5.89 3.40 -15.30
N SER A 81 5.18 2.48 -14.66
CA SER A 81 3.77 2.67 -14.38
C SER A 81 3.58 3.95 -13.57
N THR A 82 2.75 4.86 -14.06
CA THR A 82 2.40 6.11 -13.39
C THR A 82 1.27 5.88 -12.40
N LEU A 83 1.44 6.34 -11.17
CA LEU A 83 0.35 6.39 -10.19
C LEU A 83 -0.70 7.38 -10.65
N VAL A 84 -1.96 6.98 -10.61
CA VAL A 84 -3.06 7.85 -11.04
C VAL A 84 -3.43 8.84 -9.93
N GLY A 85 -3.48 8.39 -8.68
CA GLY A 85 -3.69 9.24 -7.49
C GLY A 85 -5.08 9.87 -7.34
N GLN A 86 -5.96 9.76 -8.33
CA GLN A 86 -7.35 10.25 -8.30
C GLN A 86 -8.32 9.09 -8.12
N TYR A 87 -8.76 8.83 -6.89
CA TYR A 87 -9.62 7.67 -6.54
C TYR A 87 -11.10 8.02 -6.32
N ARG A 88 -11.54 9.19 -6.77
CA ARG A 88 -12.95 9.59 -6.67
C ARG A 88 -13.61 9.42 -8.02
N GLU A 89 -14.68 8.64 -8.06
CA GLU A 89 -15.58 8.58 -9.20
C GLU A 89 -16.93 9.21 -8.84
N GLU A 90 -17.60 9.78 -9.85
CA GLU A 90 -18.94 10.36 -9.73
C GLU A 90 -19.93 9.45 -10.45
N LYS A 91 -21.06 9.17 -9.79
CA LYS A 91 -22.19 8.47 -10.42
C LYS A 91 -22.80 9.39 -11.46
N THR A 92 -22.28 9.34 -12.67
CA THR A 92 -22.80 10.08 -13.80
C THR A 92 -23.99 9.29 -14.34
N THR A 93 -25.19 9.60 -13.82
CA THR A 93 -26.43 9.08 -14.40
C THR A 93 -26.60 9.73 -15.78
N PRO A 94 -26.72 8.98 -16.89
CA PRO A 94 -27.22 9.54 -18.14
C PRO A 94 -28.70 9.95 -18.02
#